data_AF-A0A2G6FHL0-F1
#
_entry.id   AF-A0A2G6FHL0-F1
#
_cell.length_a   1.000
_cell.length_b   1.000
_cell.length_c   1.000
_cell.angle_alpha   90.00
_cell.angle_beta   90.00
_cell.angle_gamma   90.00
#
_symmetry.space_group_name_H-M   'P 1'
#
loop_
_entity.id
_entity.type
_entity.pdbx_description
1 polymer ?
#
loop_
_entity_poly.entity_id
_entity_poly.type
_entity_poly.pdbx_seq_one_letter_code
_entity_poly.pdbx_strand_id
1 'polypeptide(L)'
;MAFIDELRKKIHIDRLSRTARAGIGPSGSGKAVDVDAVTELLAICDYDHRRERDLDLYIRRRDESPPRILVLDNELAVYGTDMEDVLMRKSPTLKEMLSIRGAMRILNDGDVVLRRREDTLGRLREEALEKLDLRFSAGDLEALAADGMAALRNQYPDGVLDTLDLFAEILCLSPLSPPPHCRCLGRIPEEEVRGVTDVVVYNRMRHRLYYLEGPLRLGTREMTEHLRRTAAEETEADASGEAVFERLVKAAPSPGRVPLCF
;
A
#
# COMPACT_ATOMS: atom_id res chain seq x y z
N MET A 1 0.70 16.41 -15.70
CA MET A 1 0.65 15.06 -15.12
C MET A 1 0.29 15.09 -13.63
N ALA A 2 -0.63 15.95 -13.20
CA ALA A 2 -0.98 16.06 -11.78
C ALA A 2 -1.57 14.75 -11.23
N PHE A 3 -2.44 14.09 -12.01
CA PHE A 3 -3.01 12.80 -11.64
C PHE A 3 -1.96 11.69 -11.44
N ILE A 4 -0.99 11.56 -12.36
CA ILE A 4 0.06 10.53 -12.26
C ILE A 4 0.91 10.73 -11.01
N ASP A 5 1.24 11.98 -10.67
CA ASP A 5 1.99 12.28 -9.44
C ASP A 5 1.18 11.92 -8.19
N GLU A 6 -0.13 12.19 -8.16
CA GLU A 6 -1.03 11.77 -7.07
C GLU A 6 -1.16 10.24 -6.99
N LEU A 7 -1.20 9.54 -8.13
CA LEU A 7 -1.27 8.08 -8.18
C LEU A 7 0.03 7.44 -7.67
N ARG A 8 1.20 8.00 -8.01
CA ARG A 8 2.49 7.56 -7.44
C ARG A 8 2.54 7.75 -5.92
N LYS A 9 2.00 8.87 -5.40
CA LYS A 9 1.87 9.08 -3.95
C LYS A 9 0.97 8.02 -3.30
N LYS A 10 -0.14 7.65 -3.94
CA LYS A 10 -1.01 6.55 -3.47
C LYS A 10 -0.22 5.23 -3.36
N ILE A 11 0.47 4.82 -4.44
CA ILE A 11 1.30 3.60 -4.46
C ILE A 11 2.32 3.61 -3.32
N HIS A 12 2.95 4.76 -3.10
CA HIS A 12 3.92 4.94 -2.03
C HIS A 12 3.29 4.77 -0.64
N ILE A 13 2.15 5.41 -0.37
CA ILE A 13 1.40 5.24 0.89
C ILE A 13 1.02 3.77 1.12
N ASP A 14 0.52 3.09 0.09
CA ASP A 14 0.15 1.68 0.16
C ASP A 14 1.37 0.77 0.42
N ARG A 15 2.53 1.12 -0.13
CA ARG A 15 3.79 0.42 0.15
C ARG A 15 4.24 0.64 1.59
N LEU A 16 4.26 1.89 2.08
CA LEU A 16 4.61 2.20 3.47
C LEU A 16 3.70 1.46 4.45
N SER A 17 2.39 1.48 4.19
CA SER A 17 1.40 0.79 5.03
C SER A 17 1.64 -0.72 5.09
N ARG A 18 1.95 -1.36 3.95
CA ARG A 18 2.27 -2.80 3.91
C ARG A 18 3.59 -3.12 4.62
N THR A 19 4.62 -2.32 4.42
CA THR A 19 5.91 -2.46 5.10
C THR A 19 5.75 -2.36 6.62
N ALA A 20 5.08 -1.30 7.09
CA ALA A 20 4.78 -1.10 8.51
C ALA A 20 3.99 -2.27 9.09
N ARG A 21 2.95 -2.73 8.39
CA ARG A 21 2.11 -3.87 8.83
C ARG A 21 2.90 -5.17 8.91
N ALA A 22 3.78 -5.47 7.95
CA ALA A 22 4.61 -6.67 7.98
C ALA A 22 5.58 -6.71 9.19
N GLY A 23 5.96 -5.54 9.70
CA GLY A 23 6.74 -5.37 10.92
C GLY A 23 5.94 -5.60 12.22
N ILE A 24 4.62 -5.40 12.21
CA ILE A 24 3.74 -5.71 13.34
C ILE A 24 3.58 -7.23 13.45
N GLY A 25 4.52 -7.91 14.11
CA GLY A 25 4.35 -9.32 14.47
C GLY A 25 3.28 -9.53 15.55
N PRO A 26 2.86 -10.77 15.86
CA PRO A 26 2.01 -11.06 17.01
C PRO A 26 2.58 -10.49 18.31
N SER A 27 1.71 -10.19 19.30
CA SER A 27 2.19 -9.68 20.61
C SER A 27 3.22 -10.65 21.21
N GLY A 28 4.40 -10.14 21.57
CA GLY A 28 5.48 -10.96 22.13
C GLY A 28 6.34 -11.71 21.10
N SER A 29 6.14 -11.53 19.79
CA SER A 29 6.91 -12.24 18.75
C SER A 29 8.34 -11.70 18.54
N GLY A 30 8.75 -10.64 19.26
CA GLY A 30 10.03 -9.97 19.08
C GLY A 30 10.22 -9.21 17.75
N LYS A 31 9.19 -9.17 16.90
CA LYS A 31 9.23 -8.33 15.68
C LYS A 31 9.00 -6.87 16.07
N ALA A 32 9.87 -6.01 15.56
CA ALA A 32 9.76 -4.57 15.73
C ALA A 32 8.97 -3.97 14.56
N VAL A 33 8.15 -2.97 14.87
CA VAL A 33 7.50 -2.14 13.86
C VAL A 33 8.56 -1.46 12.99
N ASP A 34 8.27 -1.31 11.70
CA ASP A 34 9.12 -0.51 10.82
C ASP A 34 8.93 0.98 11.14
N VAL A 35 9.83 1.50 11.98
CA VAL A 35 9.76 2.87 12.50
C VAL A 35 9.86 3.90 11.38
N ASP A 36 10.70 3.66 10.37
CA ASP A 36 10.90 4.59 9.26
C ASP A 36 9.62 4.69 8.42
N ALA A 37 9.01 3.54 8.09
CA ALA A 37 7.75 3.53 7.32
C ALA A 37 6.60 4.21 8.07
N VAL A 38 6.49 4.01 9.38
CA VAL A 38 5.47 4.67 10.20
C VAL A 38 5.72 6.17 10.33
N THR A 39 6.98 6.57 10.54
CA THR A 39 7.36 7.98 10.65
C THR A 39 7.02 8.74 9.36
N GLU A 40 7.28 8.14 8.21
CA GLU A 40 6.93 8.73 6.91
C GLU A 40 5.41 8.87 6.72
N LEU A 41 4.62 7.85 7.09
CA LEU A 41 3.14 7.95 7.07
C LEU A 41 2.62 9.06 7.98
N LEU A 42 3.21 9.22 9.16
CA LEU A 42 2.84 10.27 10.12
C LEU A 42 3.15 11.66 9.58
N ALA A 43 4.28 11.82 8.88
CA ALA A 43 4.63 13.05 8.21
C ALA A 43 3.61 13.41 7.12
N ILE A 44 3.20 12.44 6.28
CA ILE A 44 2.14 12.63 5.28
C ILE A 44 0.82 13.04 5.94
N CYS A 45 0.53 12.52 7.14
CA CYS A 45 -0.70 12.79 7.88
C CYS A 45 -0.69 14.10 8.71
N ASP A 46 0.36 14.92 8.64
CA ASP A 46 0.54 16.16 9.43
C ASP A 46 0.51 15.92 10.97
N TYR A 47 1.14 14.84 11.44
CA TYR A 47 1.39 14.67 12.87
C TYR A 47 2.67 15.42 13.27
N ASP A 48 2.60 16.11 14.41
CA ASP A 48 3.75 16.75 15.03
C ASP A 48 4.49 15.77 15.94
N HIS A 49 5.77 15.58 15.67
CA HIS A 49 6.66 14.80 16.53
C HIS A 49 7.01 15.60 17.79
N ARG A 50 6.95 14.91 18.94
CA ARG A 50 7.46 15.38 20.23
C ARG A 50 8.17 14.24 20.94
N ARG A 51 9.38 14.52 21.42
CA ARG A 51 10.13 13.60 22.29
C ARG A 51 9.91 14.02 23.74
N GLU A 52 9.35 13.13 24.55
CA GLU A 52 9.08 13.37 25.96
C GLU A 52 9.48 12.16 26.80
N ARG A 53 10.24 12.36 27.87
CA ARG A 53 10.89 11.27 28.63
C ARG A 53 11.70 10.38 27.66
N ASP A 54 11.39 9.09 27.62
CA ASP A 54 11.96 8.09 26.71
C ASP A 54 11.03 7.72 25.54
N LEU A 55 9.93 8.47 25.32
CA LEU A 55 8.90 8.18 24.31
C LEU A 55 8.99 9.13 23.11
N ASP A 56 8.77 8.56 21.92
CA ASP A 56 8.46 9.31 20.70
C ASP A 56 6.94 9.42 20.55
N LEU A 57 6.42 10.63 20.67
CA LEU A 57 5.00 10.94 20.59
C LEU A 57 4.69 11.70 19.31
N TYR A 58 3.53 11.41 18.73
CA TYR A 58 3.02 12.08 17.55
C TYR A 58 1.63 12.60 17.84
N ILE A 59 1.49 13.92 17.76
CA ILE A 59 0.24 14.62 18.09
C ILE A 59 -0.36 15.13 16.79
N ARG A 60 -1.63 14.81 16.56
CA ARG A 60 -2.33 15.30 15.38
C ARG A 60 -2.54 16.82 15.49
N ARG A 61 -2.23 17.58 14.44
CA ARG A 61 -2.45 19.04 14.33
C ARG A 61 -3.92 19.50 14.31
N ARG A 62 -4.89 18.64 14.62
CA ARG A 62 -6.29 19.04 14.72
C ARG A 62 -6.60 19.47 16.16
N ASP A 63 -7.36 20.54 16.31
CA ASP A 63 -7.88 21.03 17.60
C ASP A 63 -8.97 20.09 18.16
N GLU A 64 -8.61 18.83 18.39
CA GLU A 64 -9.45 17.86 19.09
C GLU A 64 -9.17 17.97 20.60
N SER A 65 -10.23 17.96 21.41
CA SER A 65 -10.15 17.98 22.87
C SER A 65 -10.90 16.78 23.46
N PRO A 66 -10.21 15.80 24.06
CA PRO A 66 -8.75 15.70 24.22
C PRO A 66 -8.01 15.41 22.90
N PRO A 67 -6.71 15.73 22.81
CA PRO A 67 -5.92 15.46 21.60
C PRO A 67 -5.76 13.97 21.34
N ARG A 68 -5.47 13.61 20.10
CA ARG A 68 -5.03 12.25 19.74
C ARG A 68 -3.52 12.17 19.76
N ILE A 69 -3.00 11.34 20.66
CA ILE A 69 -1.56 11.16 20.87
C ILE A 69 -1.20 9.73 20.47
N LEU A 70 -0.40 9.59 19.42
CA LEU A 70 0.17 8.32 19.01
C LEU A 70 1.53 8.13 19.69
N VAL A 71 1.75 6.95 20.27
CA VAL A 71 3.07 6.54 20.77
C VAL A 71 3.73 5.68 19.70
N LEU A 72 4.93 6.09 19.26
CA LEU A 72 5.72 5.35 18.29
C LEU A 72 6.48 4.23 18.99
N ASP A 73 5.76 3.12 19.23
CA ASP A 73 6.29 1.86 19.75
C ASP A 73 5.71 0.67 18.96
N ASN A 74 5.98 -0.55 19.39
CA ASN A 74 5.47 -1.76 18.72
C ASN A 74 3.95 -1.94 18.82
N GLU A 75 3.28 -1.23 19.73
CA GLU A 75 1.83 -1.26 19.87
C GLU A 75 1.16 -0.22 18.98
N LEU A 76 1.88 0.84 18.57
CA LEU A 76 1.34 1.98 17.82
C LEU A 76 0.02 2.47 18.44
N ALA A 77 0.02 2.62 19.76
CA ALA A 77 -1.18 2.96 20.51
C ALA A 77 -1.54 4.44 20.30
N VAL A 78 -2.82 4.71 20.03
CA VAL A 78 -3.39 6.05 19.94
C VAL A 78 -4.25 6.32 21.16
N TYR A 79 -3.87 7.30 21.95
CA TYR A 79 -4.54 7.74 23.16
C TYR A 79 -5.43 8.95 22.89
N GLY A 80 -6.63 8.97 23.47
CA GLY A 80 -7.56 10.10 23.48
C GLY A 80 -7.58 10.76 24.86
N THR A 81 -6.43 11.26 25.30
CA THR A 81 -6.23 11.86 26.63
C THR A 81 -5.12 12.90 26.55
N ASP A 82 -4.82 13.56 27.66
CA ASP A 82 -3.72 14.52 27.72
C ASP A 82 -2.34 13.85 27.71
N MET A 83 -1.31 14.66 27.42
CA MET A 83 0.07 14.17 27.33
C MET A 83 0.60 13.64 28.67
N GLU A 84 0.20 14.22 29.80
CA GLU A 84 0.68 13.80 31.12
C GLU A 84 0.16 12.40 31.50
N ASP A 85 -1.10 12.11 31.18
CA ASP A 85 -1.71 10.80 31.35
C ASP A 85 -1.04 9.72 30.47
N VAL A 86 -0.70 10.06 29.22
CA VAL A 86 0.08 9.14 28.35
C VAL A 86 1.46 8.86 28.95
N LEU A 87 2.19 9.90 29.36
CA LEU A 87 3.52 9.76 29.95
C LEU A 87 3.50 8.93 31.25
N MET A 88 2.51 9.16 32.11
CA MET A 88 2.35 8.40 33.35
C MET A 88 2.09 6.92 33.07
N ARG A 89 1.32 6.57 32.02
CA ARG A 89 1.02 5.17 31.69
C ARG A 89 2.18 4.45 31.00
N LYS A 90 2.90 5.11 30.09
CA LYS A 90 3.92 4.47 29.24
C LYS A 90 5.35 4.64 29.73
N SER A 91 5.62 5.67 30.52
CA SER A 91 6.93 5.94 31.11
C SER A 91 6.78 6.47 32.54
N PRO A 92 6.18 5.71 33.48
CA PRO A 92 5.94 6.19 34.83
C PRO A 92 7.24 6.45 35.60
N THR A 93 7.25 7.53 36.36
CA THR A 93 8.26 7.81 37.38
C THR A 93 8.03 6.96 38.63
N LEU A 94 9.09 6.77 39.43
CA LEU A 94 9.00 6.02 40.70
C LEU A 94 7.90 6.56 41.63
N LYS A 95 7.71 7.89 41.68
CA LYS A 95 6.69 8.52 42.52
C LYS A 95 5.27 8.18 42.06
N GLU A 96 5.04 8.13 40.74
CA GLU A 96 3.75 7.76 40.14
C GLU A 96 3.41 6.28 40.46
N MET A 97 4.41 5.39 40.38
CA MET A 97 4.26 3.95 40.65
C MET A 97 3.95 3.62 42.12
N LEU A 98 4.44 4.41 43.08
CA LEU A 98 4.27 4.13 44.52
C LEU A 98 2.85 4.42 45.03
N SER A 99 2.01 5.10 44.27
CA SER A 99 0.62 5.34 44.63
C SER A 99 -0.28 4.22 44.12
N ILE A 100 -1.13 3.63 44.99
CA ILE A 100 -2.06 2.55 44.60
C ILE A 100 -2.94 2.99 43.42
N ARG A 101 -3.42 4.24 43.44
CA ARG A 101 -4.24 4.81 42.36
C ARG A 101 -3.44 4.97 41.05
N GLY A 102 -2.18 5.40 41.13
CA GLY A 102 -1.29 5.52 39.97
C GLY A 102 -0.99 4.15 39.37
N ALA A 103 -0.61 3.17 40.20
CA ALA A 103 -0.39 1.80 39.76
C ALA A 103 -1.60 1.20 39.02
N MET A 104 -2.83 1.41 39.53
CA MET A 104 -4.04 0.94 38.84
C MET A 104 -4.25 1.60 37.47
N ARG A 105 -3.96 2.91 37.32
CA ARG A 105 -4.06 3.59 36.02
C ARG A 105 -2.97 3.15 35.04
N ILE A 106 -1.75 2.90 35.50
CA ILE A 106 -0.66 2.39 34.66
C ILE A 106 -1.03 1.01 34.07
N LEU A 107 -1.67 0.16 34.88
CA LEU A 107 -2.02 -1.20 34.49
C LEU A 107 -3.23 -1.31 33.55
N ASN A 108 -4.12 -0.32 33.54
CA ASN A 108 -5.35 -0.37 32.73
C ASN A 108 -5.53 0.93 31.95
N ASP A 109 -5.29 0.88 30.64
CA ASP A 109 -5.41 1.99 29.69
C ASP A 109 -6.56 1.82 28.70
N GLY A 110 -7.45 0.85 28.91
CA GLY A 110 -8.60 0.60 28.03
C GLY A 110 -9.63 1.73 28.03
N ASP A 111 -9.60 2.62 29.01
CA ASP A 111 -10.44 3.82 29.10
C ASP A 111 -9.96 4.97 28.22
N VAL A 112 -8.67 4.97 27.84
CA VAL A 112 -8.03 6.09 27.12
C VAL A 112 -7.46 5.72 25.75
N VAL A 113 -7.19 4.44 25.50
CA VAL A 113 -6.71 3.99 24.19
C VAL A 113 -7.86 3.86 23.22
N LEU A 114 -7.72 4.54 22.09
CA LEU A 114 -8.70 4.54 21.00
C LEU A 114 -8.43 3.39 20.02
N ARG A 115 -7.17 3.18 19.65
CA ARG A 115 -6.72 2.20 18.63
C ARG A 115 -5.30 1.74 18.88
N ARG A 116 -4.93 0.59 18.33
CA ARG A 116 -3.57 0.05 18.36
C ARG A 116 -3.26 -0.69 17.06
N ARG A 117 -1.97 -0.86 16.77
CA ARG A 117 -1.42 -1.80 15.79
C ARG A 117 -2.01 -1.61 14.37
N GLU A 118 -2.57 -2.68 13.80
CA GLU A 118 -3.13 -2.66 12.44
C GLU A 118 -4.26 -1.64 12.29
N ASP A 119 -5.07 -1.42 13.33
CA ASP A 119 -6.16 -0.43 13.29
C ASP A 119 -5.60 1.00 13.20
N THR A 120 -4.46 1.25 13.88
CA THR A 120 -3.75 2.53 13.78
C THR A 120 -3.18 2.72 12.38
N LEU A 121 -2.52 1.71 11.81
CA LEU A 121 -1.97 1.79 10.46
C LEU A 121 -3.04 1.96 9.39
N GLY A 122 -4.14 1.20 9.49
CA GLY A 122 -5.29 1.32 8.59
C GLY A 122 -5.83 2.74 8.61
N ARG A 123 -5.93 3.35 9.80
CA ARG A 123 -6.35 4.75 9.88
C ARG A 123 -5.34 5.72 9.27
N LEU A 124 -4.04 5.57 9.56
CA LEU A 124 -3.02 6.46 8.99
C LEU A 124 -3.02 6.38 7.46
N ARG A 125 -3.17 5.18 6.91
CA ARG A 125 -3.33 4.98 5.46
C ARG A 125 -4.57 5.72 4.93
N GLU A 126 -5.74 5.54 5.54
CA GLU A 126 -6.96 6.26 5.14
C GLU A 126 -6.76 7.79 5.17
N GLU A 127 -6.20 8.31 6.27
CA GLU A 127 -5.96 9.74 6.44
C GLU A 127 -4.96 10.30 5.41
N ALA A 128 -3.95 9.51 5.04
CA ALA A 128 -3.01 9.88 3.98
C ALA A 128 -3.69 9.87 2.59
N LEU A 129 -4.52 8.86 2.30
CA LEU A 129 -5.24 8.75 1.03
C LEU A 129 -6.34 9.81 0.86
N GLU A 130 -6.97 10.26 1.95
CA GLU A 130 -7.97 11.34 1.95
C GLU A 130 -7.39 12.67 1.44
N LYS A 131 -6.07 12.86 1.49
CA LYS A 131 -5.39 14.08 1.03
C LYS A 131 -5.10 14.10 -0.48
N LEU A 132 -5.21 12.97 -1.17
CA LEU A 132 -4.85 12.85 -2.57
C LEU A 132 -6.03 13.13 -3.51
N ASP A 133 -5.77 13.82 -4.62
CA ASP A 133 -6.74 13.96 -5.71
C ASP A 133 -6.56 12.84 -6.73
N LEU A 134 -7.25 11.72 -6.51
CA LEU A 134 -7.17 10.52 -7.34
C LEU A 134 -8.22 10.49 -8.46
N ARG A 135 -8.69 11.66 -8.92
CA ARG A 135 -9.61 11.74 -10.07
C ARG A 135 -8.81 11.73 -11.38
N PHE A 136 -9.32 10.99 -12.36
CA PHE A 136 -8.70 10.87 -13.68
C PHE A 136 -9.71 11.04 -14.81
N SER A 137 -9.22 11.52 -15.94
CA SER A 137 -9.95 11.63 -17.20
C SER A 137 -9.55 10.53 -18.19
N ALA A 138 -10.31 10.37 -19.27
CA ALA A 138 -9.90 9.49 -20.37
C ALA A 138 -8.56 9.91 -20.99
N GLY A 139 -8.32 11.21 -21.11
CA GLY A 139 -7.05 11.75 -21.63
C GLY A 139 -5.85 11.42 -20.74
N ASP A 140 -6.04 11.30 -19.42
CA ASP A 140 -4.96 10.85 -18.51
C ASP A 140 -4.58 9.39 -18.78
N LEU A 141 -5.55 8.52 -19.08
CA LEU A 141 -5.30 7.11 -19.43
C LEU A 141 -4.62 6.98 -20.79
N GLU A 142 -5.06 7.76 -21.77
CA GLU A 142 -4.45 7.79 -23.11
C GLU A 142 -3.00 8.28 -23.05
N ALA A 143 -2.73 9.33 -22.26
CA ALA A 143 -1.38 9.82 -22.04
C ALA A 143 -0.49 8.78 -21.34
N LEU A 144 -1.01 8.12 -20.29
CA LEU A 144 -0.29 7.05 -19.59
C LEU A 144 0.04 5.88 -20.53
N ALA A 145 -0.91 5.48 -21.37
CA ALA A 145 -0.68 4.45 -22.38
C ALA A 145 0.39 4.88 -23.40
N ALA A 146 0.35 6.13 -23.86
CA ALA A 146 1.34 6.68 -24.78
C ALA A 146 2.75 6.65 -24.19
N ASP A 147 2.90 7.01 -22.91
CA ASP A 147 4.17 6.93 -22.18
C ASP A 147 4.67 5.48 -22.09
N GLY A 148 3.79 4.53 -21.77
CA GLY A 148 4.12 3.10 -21.74
C GLY A 148 4.54 2.54 -23.10
N MET A 149 3.81 2.89 -24.16
CA MET A 149 4.14 2.50 -25.53
C MET A 149 5.50 3.07 -25.95
N ALA A 150 5.78 4.34 -25.64
CA ALA A 150 7.06 4.97 -25.90
C ALA A 150 8.19 4.29 -25.12
N ALA A 151 8.00 3.97 -23.84
CA ALA A 151 8.99 3.27 -23.02
C ALA A 151 9.30 1.88 -23.59
N LEU A 152 8.28 1.13 -24.02
CA LEU A 152 8.45 -0.19 -24.63
C LEU A 152 9.22 -0.11 -25.95
N ARG A 153 8.85 0.84 -26.83
CA ARG A 153 9.51 1.05 -28.12
C ARG A 153 10.98 1.43 -27.97
N ASN A 154 11.29 2.24 -26.95
CA ASN A 154 12.65 2.67 -26.62
C ASN A 154 13.42 1.65 -25.77
N GLN A 155 12.85 0.46 -25.52
CA GLN A 155 13.45 -0.59 -24.67
C GLN A 155 13.86 -0.07 -23.28
N TYR A 156 13.09 0.86 -22.71
CA TYR A 156 13.32 1.43 -21.39
C TYR A 156 12.52 0.68 -20.33
N PRO A 157 13.13 -0.28 -19.60
CA PRO A 157 12.36 -1.25 -18.82
C PRO A 157 11.72 -0.63 -17.60
N ASP A 158 12.39 0.33 -16.97
CA ASP A 158 11.89 0.99 -15.76
C ASP A 158 10.65 1.84 -16.10
N GLY A 159 10.63 2.49 -17.28
CA GLY A 159 9.44 3.22 -17.75
C GLY A 159 8.26 2.29 -18.04
N VAL A 160 8.50 1.10 -18.60
CA VAL A 160 7.44 0.09 -18.79
C VAL A 160 6.91 -0.39 -17.44
N LEU A 161 7.80 -0.70 -16.49
CA LEU A 161 7.41 -1.17 -15.16
C LEU A 161 6.62 -0.12 -14.38
N ASP A 162 7.07 1.14 -14.37
CA ASP A 162 6.36 2.24 -13.72
C ASP A 162 4.97 2.43 -14.33
N THR A 163 4.86 2.40 -15.66
CA THR A 163 3.56 2.50 -16.34
C THR A 163 2.63 1.33 -16.00
N LEU A 164 3.17 0.11 -15.93
CA LEU A 164 2.41 -1.07 -15.54
C LEU A 164 1.96 -1.02 -14.08
N ASP A 165 2.79 -0.54 -13.16
CA ASP A 165 2.42 -0.36 -11.76
C ASP A 165 1.31 0.70 -11.62
N LEU A 166 1.35 1.78 -12.42
CA LEU A 166 0.26 2.78 -12.46
C LEU A 166 -1.05 2.18 -13.00
N PHE A 167 -1.01 1.42 -14.11
CA PHE A 167 -2.19 0.71 -14.61
C PHE A 167 -2.71 -0.34 -13.62
N ALA A 168 -1.81 -1.03 -12.91
CA ALA A 168 -2.18 -2.01 -11.89
C ALA A 168 -3.07 -1.38 -10.81
N GLU A 169 -2.74 -0.17 -10.36
CA GLU A 169 -3.57 0.56 -9.39
C GLU A 169 -4.93 0.98 -9.95
N ILE A 170 -4.98 1.44 -11.20
CA ILE A 170 -6.23 1.90 -11.82
C ILE A 170 -7.19 0.72 -12.04
N LEU A 171 -6.63 -0.44 -12.41
CA LEU A 171 -7.37 -1.64 -12.78
C LEU A 171 -7.55 -2.63 -11.62
N CYS A 172 -6.94 -2.37 -10.46
CA CYS A 172 -6.79 -3.33 -9.36
C CYS A 172 -6.18 -4.67 -9.79
N LEU A 173 -5.07 -4.61 -10.54
CA LEU A 173 -4.29 -5.79 -10.88
C LEU A 173 -3.32 -6.12 -9.73
N SER A 174 -3.33 -7.37 -9.31
CA SER A 174 -2.45 -7.88 -8.27
C SER A 174 -1.21 -8.52 -8.87
N PRO A 175 -0.05 -8.45 -8.19
CA PRO A 175 1.14 -9.17 -8.60
C PRO A 175 0.92 -10.68 -8.52
N LEU A 176 1.33 -11.39 -9.57
CA LEU A 176 1.28 -12.84 -9.66
C LEU A 176 2.69 -13.43 -9.49
N SER A 177 2.78 -14.71 -9.13
CA SER A 177 4.07 -15.43 -9.12
C SER A 177 4.67 -15.45 -10.52
N PRO A 178 5.78 -14.72 -10.78
CA PRO A 178 6.26 -14.55 -12.14
C PRO A 178 7.30 -15.63 -12.50
N PRO A 179 7.41 -16.01 -13.78
CA PRO A 179 8.60 -16.67 -14.30
C PRO A 179 9.86 -15.81 -14.10
N PRO A 180 11.07 -16.40 -14.15
CA PRO A 180 12.32 -15.64 -14.07
C PRO A 180 12.36 -14.47 -15.05
N HIS A 181 12.87 -13.33 -14.57
CA HIS A 181 13.02 -12.08 -15.34
C HIS A 181 11.70 -11.48 -15.87
N CYS A 182 10.55 -11.97 -15.41
CA CYS A 182 9.25 -11.46 -15.80
C CYS A 182 8.60 -10.66 -14.67
N ARG A 183 7.72 -9.73 -15.04
CA ARG A 183 6.73 -9.12 -14.16
C ARG A 183 5.37 -9.60 -14.61
N CYS A 184 4.59 -10.17 -13.71
CA CYS A 184 3.24 -10.64 -13.99
C CYS A 184 2.24 -9.93 -13.07
N LEU A 185 1.19 -9.38 -13.67
CA LEU A 185 0.06 -8.74 -12.99
C LEU A 185 -1.22 -9.40 -13.47
N GLY A 186 -2.27 -9.45 -12.65
CA GLY A 186 -3.57 -9.91 -13.11
C GLY A 186 -4.68 -9.57 -12.14
N ARG A 187 -5.91 -9.54 -12.66
CA ARG A 187 -7.11 -9.28 -11.87
C ARG A 187 -7.51 -10.56 -11.14
N ILE A 188 -7.54 -10.51 -9.81
CA ILE A 188 -8.03 -11.60 -8.98
C ILE A 188 -9.49 -11.30 -8.66
N PRO A 189 -10.47 -12.06 -9.19
CA PRO A 189 -11.87 -11.86 -8.84
C PRO A 189 -12.13 -12.27 -7.38
N GLU A 190 -13.18 -11.69 -6.77
CA GLU A 190 -13.58 -12.00 -5.39
C GLU A 190 -13.84 -13.50 -5.16
N GLU A 191 -14.36 -14.19 -6.18
CA GLU A 191 -14.50 -15.64 -6.19
C GLU A 191 -13.23 -16.28 -6.76
N GLU A 192 -12.28 -16.69 -5.89
CA GLU A 192 -11.00 -17.32 -6.31
C GLU A 192 -11.17 -18.49 -7.30
N VAL A 193 -12.31 -19.18 -7.23
CA VAL A 193 -12.69 -20.30 -8.12
C VAL A 193 -12.74 -19.88 -9.59
N ARG A 194 -13.04 -18.60 -9.87
CA ARG A 194 -13.10 -18.07 -11.24
C ARG A 194 -11.74 -17.93 -11.90
N GLY A 195 -10.65 -18.00 -11.14
CA GLY A 195 -9.30 -17.82 -11.68
C GLY A 195 -8.98 -16.36 -12.01
N VAL A 196 -7.69 -16.08 -12.21
CA VAL A 196 -7.15 -14.77 -12.55
C VAL A 196 -7.48 -14.42 -13.99
N THR A 197 -7.94 -13.20 -14.24
CA THR A 197 -8.19 -12.65 -15.57
C THR A 197 -7.28 -11.45 -15.85
N ASP A 198 -7.30 -10.93 -17.08
CA ASP A 198 -6.58 -9.71 -17.46
C ASP A 198 -5.09 -9.73 -17.08
N VAL A 199 -4.42 -10.83 -17.43
CA VAL A 199 -3.05 -11.08 -17.02
C VAL A 199 -2.08 -10.39 -17.96
N VAL A 200 -1.24 -9.53 -17.39
CA VAL A 200 -0.16 -8.85 -18.11
C VAL A 200 1.17 -9.51 -17.77
N VAL A 201 1.95 -9.84 -18.79
CA VAL A 201 3.29 -10.44 -18.65
C VAL A 201 4.32 -9.57 -19.36
N TYR A 202 5.23 -8.98 -18.61
CA TYR A 202 6.37 -8.25 -19.15
C TYR A 202 7.67 -9.03 -18.95
N ASN A 203 8.33 -9.42 -20.03
CA ASN A 203 9.65 -10.04 -20.01
C ASN A 203 10.74 -8.97 -20.12
N ARG A 204 11.49 -8.76 -19.04
CA ARG A 204 12.51 -7.70 -18.95
C ARG A 204 13.74 -7.98 -19.81
N MET A 205 14.07 -9.24 -20.07
CA MET A 205 15.24 -9.60 -20.88
C MET A 205 14.97 -9.48 -22.38
N ARG A 206 13.75 -9.80 -22.81
CA ARG A 206 13.34 -9.74 -24.22
C ARG A 206 12.69 -8.41 -24.61
N HIS A 207 12.39 -7.55 -23.63
CA HIS A 207 11.61 -6.31 -23.82
C HIS A 207 10.28 -6.56 -24.54
N ARG A 208 9.58 -7.63 -24.12
CA ARG A 208 8.30 -8.03 -24.69
C ARG A 208 7.20 -7.97 -23.65
N LEU A 209 6.03 -7.52 -24.07
CA LEU A 209 4.83 -7.35 -23.26
C LEU A 209 3.69 -8.16 -23.87
N TYR A 210 2.96 -8.88 -23.03
CA TYR A 210 1.86 -9.76 -23.42
C TYR A 210 0.64 -9.53 -22.54
N TYR A 211 -0.54 -9.76 -23.10
CA TYR A 211 -1.83 -9.74 -22.41
C TYR A 211 -2.55 -11.07 -22.62
N LEU A 212 -3.14 -11.62 -21.56
CA LEU A 212 -3.94 -12.84 -21.56
C LEU A 212 -5.29 -12.55 -20.88
N GLU A 213 -6.41 -12.77 -21.55
CA GLU A 213 -7.74 -12.46 -21.00
C GLU A 213 -8.10 -13.40 -19.82
N GLY A 214 -7.66 -14.66 -19.86
CA GLY A 214 -7.98 -15.65 -18.82
C GLY A 214 -9.48 -16.02 -18.80
N PRO A 215 -9.90 -16.99 -17.97
CA PRO A 215 -9.37 -17.22 -16.63
C PRO A 215 -8.23 -18.24 -16.53
N LEU A 216 -7.23 -17.91 -15.71
CA LEU A 216 -6.13 -18.80 -15.32
C LEU A 216 -6.22 -19.15 -13.84
N ARG A 217 -6.18 -20.44 -13.48
CA ARG A 217 -6.30 -20.84 -12.07
C ARG A 217 -5.08 -20.42 -11.25
N LEU A 218 -5.31 -19.56 -10.26
CA LEU A 218 -4.28 -19.03 -9.36
C LEU A 218 -3.55 -20.17 -8.61
N GLY A 219 -2.24 -20.06 -8.48
CA GLY A 219 -1.42 -21.00 -7.68
C GLY A 219 -1.25 -22.40 -8.28
N THR A 220 -1.74 -22.63 -9.49
CA THR A 220 -1.59 -23.93 -10.17
C THR A 220 -0.27 -24.03 -10.94
N ARG A 221 0.21 -25.26 -11.08
CA ARG A 221 1.34 -25.57 -11.98
C ARG A 221 1.01 -25.22 -13.43
N GLU A 222 -0.24 -25.41 -13.85
CA GLU A 222 -0.74 -25.05 -15.18
C GLU A 222 -0.57 -23.56 -15.47
N MET A 223 -0.98 -22.69 -14.54
CA MET A 223 -0.78 -21.24 -14.67
C MET A 223 0.71 -20.90 -14.79
N THR A 224 1.54 -21.47 -13.92
CA THR A 224 2.99 -21.20 -13.92
C THR A 224 3.63 -21.62 -15.25
N GLU A 225 3.26 -22.79 -15.78
CA GLU A 225 3.72 -23.27 -17.08
C GLU A 225 3.20 -22.40 -18.22
N HIS A 226 1.93 -21.99 -18.19
CA HIS A 226 1.33 -21.12 -19.21
C HIS A 226 2.02 -19.75 -19.28
N LEU A 227 2.27 -19.11 -18.13
CA LEU A 227 3.02 -17.85 -18.06
C LEU A 227 4.45 -18.02 -18.59
N ARG A 228 5.10 -19.14 -18.26
CA ARG A 228 6.45 -19.44 -18.74
C ARG A 228 6.49 -19.62 -20.26
N ARG A 229 5.53 -20.35 -20.84
CA ARG A 229 5.43 -20.56 -22.29
C ARG A 229 5.11 -19.25 -23.02
N THR A 230 4.21 -18.44 -22.48
CA THR A 230 3.90 -17.10 -23.02
C THR A 230 5.14 -16.22 -23.02
N ALA A 231 5.88 -16.16 -21.90
CA ALA A 231 7.12 -15.39 -21.81
C ALA A 231 8.26 -15.92 -22.71
N ALA A 232 8.16 -17.18 -23.16
CA ALA A 232 9.05 -17.83 -24.11
C ALA A 232 8.59 -17.75 -25.57
N GLU A 233 7.45 -17.09 -25.85
CA GLU A 233 6.84 -16.98 -27.19
C GLU A 233 6.39 -18.34 -27.77
N GLU A 234 6.15 -19.32 -26.90
CA GLU A 234 5.67 -20.67 -27.26
C GLU A 234 4.14 -20.75 -27.30
N THR A 235 3.44 -19.68 -26.93
CA THR A 235 1.98 -19.62 -26.87
C THR A 235 1.52 -18.26 -27.35
N GLU A 236 0.45 -18.24 -28.15
CA GLU A 236 -0.15 -17.02 -28.67
C GLU A 236 -0.87 -16.26 -27.55
N ALA A 237 -0.66 -14.94 -27.50
CA ALA A 237 -1.27 -14.06 -26.51
C ALA A 237 -2.39 -13.23 -27.15
N ASP A 238 -3.40 -12.84 -26.37
CA ASP A 238 -4.57 -12.08 -26.87
C ASP A 238 -4.21 -10.66 -27.32
N ALA A 239 -3.12 -10.11 -26.78
CA ALA A 239 -2.43 -8.94 -27.32
C ALA A 239 -0.94 -9.01 -26.99
N SER A 240 -0.12 -8.35 -27.81
CA SER A 240 1.33 -8.25 -27.61
C SER A 240 1.87 -6.88 -27.98
N GLY A 241 3.01 -6.53 -27.39
CA GLY A 241 3.69 -5.26 -27.64
C GLY A 241 2.87 -4.04 -27.18
N GLU A 242 2.85 -3.00 -28.01
CA GLU A 242 2.16 -1.74 -27.71
C GLU A 242 0.63 -1.91 -27.57
N ALA A 243 0.03 -2.88 -28.28
CA ALA A 243 -1.41 -3.17 -28.23
C ALA A 243 -1.90 -3.58 -26.83
N VAL A 244 -0.99 -4.02 -25.94
CA VAL A 244 -1.34 -4.30 -24.54
C VAL A 244 -1.80 -3.03 -23.82
N PHE A 245 -1.18 -1.87 -24.06
CA PHE A 245 -1.60 -0.62 -23.41
C PHE A 245 -2.99 -0.17 -23.88
N GLU A 246 -3.31 -0.37 -25.16
CA GLU A 246 -4.67 -0.11 -25.66
C GLU A 246 -5.72 -1.00 -24.98
N ARG A 247 -5.38 -2.28 -24.72
CA ARG A 247 -6.24 -3.19 -23.94
C ARG A 247 -6.41 -2.71 -22.51
N LEU A 248 -5.35 -2.24 -21.85
CA LEU A 248 -5.41 -1.71 -20.48
C LEU A 248 -6.29 -0.45 -20.38
N VAL A 249 -6.21 0.45 -21.36
CA VAL A 249 -7.10 1.62 -21.43
C VAL A 249 -8.55 1.20 -21.60
N LYS A 250 -8.85 0.23 -22.47
CA LYS A 250 -10.22 -0.29 -22.69
C LYS A 250 -10.77 -1.01 -21.45
N ALA A 251 -9.92 -1.68 -20.69
CA ALA A 251 -10.29 -2.38 -19.46
C ALA A 251 -10.46 -1.43 -18.25
N ALA A 252 -10.00 -0.19 -18.38
CA ALA A 252 -10.07 0.80 -17.30
C ALA A 252 -11.53 1.14 -16.96
N PRO A 253 -11.84 1.39 -15.67
CA PRO A 253 -13.14 1.88 -15.30
C PRO A 253 -13.42 3.23 -15.96
N SER A 254 -14.70 3.59 -16.07
CA SER A 254 -15.10 4.89 -16.59
C SER A 254 -14.38 6.03 -15.84
N PRO A 255 -14.04 7.14 -16.52
CA PRO A 255 -13.39 8.29 -15.89
C PRO A 255 -14.07 8.69 -14.59
N GLY A 256 -13.27 8.92 -13.55
CA GLY A 256 -13.78 9.05 -12.19
C GLY A 256 -12.65 9.03 -11.18
N ARG A 257 -12.91 8.48 -9.99
CA ARG A 257 -11.88 8.31 -8.95
C ARG A 257 -11.27 6.92 -9.07
N VAL A 258 -9.94 6.82 -8.93
CA VAL A 258 -9.24 5.53 -8.86
C VAL A 258 -9.84 4.67 -7.75
N PRO A 259 -10.15 3.38 -8.02
CA PRO A 259 -10.67 2.48 -7.00
C PRO A 259 -9.67 2.28 -5.86
N LEU A 260 -10.19 2.09 -4.65
CA LEU A 260 -9.37 1.65 -3.52
C LEU A 260 -9.21 0.13 -3.60
N CYS A 261 -8.15 -0.31 -4.29
CA CYS A 261 -7.77 -1.71 -4.32
C CYS A 261 -7.24 -2.14 -2.94
N PHE A 262 -7.51 -3.40 -2.56
CA PHE A 262 -7.23 -3.98 -1.24
C PHE A 262 -5.74 -4.29 -1.01
#